data_AF-A0A9E1FBJ4-F1
#
_entry.id   AF-A0A9E1FBJ4-F1
#
_cell.length_a   1.000
_cell.length_b   1.000
_cell.length_c   1.000
_cell.angle_alpha   90.00
_cell.angle_beta   90.00
_cell.angle_gamma   90.00
#
_symmetry.space_group_name_H-M   'P 1'
#
loop_
_entity.id
_entity.type
_entity.pdbx_description
1 polymer ?
#
loop_
_entity_poly.entity_id
_entity_poly.type
_entity_poly.pdbx_seq_one_letter_code
_entity_poly.pdbx_strand_id
1 'polypeptide(L)'
;MRTQRIDQEIFDILERQFNRGKGESRHEKKQKGTFSAQSDFIHAKNTFETYRQQSKAFAKYARETLGIRRLNDLKLTDVGLSFEYRKGCGDSPSTLKKRAAAMAKILQCSSTDFWFKCPIRKSEDIKRSRYKIKMDDRLDEEKQADIIAIAKGTGMRRVELQRLKPEQLDLRNGQAYIVDVHGKNSLIRMMPVLKNITTR
;
A
#
# COMPACT_ATOMS: atom_id res chain seq x y z
N MET A 1 -20.95 -3.15 -32.06
CA MET A 1 -20.36 -3.51 -30.74
C MET A 1 -19.63 -2.29 -30.19
N ARG A 2 -19.94 -1.82 -28.97
CA ARG A 2 -19.14 -0.77 -28.31
C ARG A 2 -17.77 -1.35 -27.97
N THR A 3 -16.71 -0.88 -28.63
CA THR A 3 -15.34 -1.29 -28.33
C THR A 3 -15.00 -0.91 -26.89
N GLN A 4 -14.73 -1.89 -26.03
CA GLN A 4 -14.27 -1.62 -24.67
C GLN A 4 -12.92 -0.90 -24.73
N ARG A 5 -12.77 0.13 -23.89
CA ARG A 5 -11.54 0.91 -23.77
C ARG A 5 -10.61 0.21 -22.78
N ILE A 6 -9.30 0.37 -22.95
CA ILE A 6 -8.26 -0.25 -22.10
C ILE A 6 -8.44 0.03 -20.60
N ASP A 7 -8.95 1.20 -20.20
CA ASP A 7 -9.28 1.49 -18.81
C ASP A 7 -10.39 0.60 -18.26
N GLN A 8 -11.44 0.38 -19.06
CA GLN A 8 -12.54 -0.50 -18.67
C GLN A 8 -12.05 -1.96 -18.56
N GLU A 9 -11.28 -2.44 -19.53
CA GLU A 9 -10.73 -3.82 -19.49
C GLU A 9 -9.86 -4.04 -18.25
N ILE A 10 -8.98 -3.09 -17.93
CA ILE A 10 -8.13 -3.17 -16.75
C ILE A 10 -8.97 -3.17 -15.47
N PHE A 11 -10.01 -2.31 -15.39
CA PHE A 11 -10.87 -2.26 -14.21
C PHE A 11 -11.70 -3.52 -14.05
N ASP A 12 -12.25 -4.07 -15.14
CA ASP A 12 -12.99 -5.33 -15.14
C ASP A 12 -12.11 -6.50 -14.64
N ILE A 13 -10.83 -6.53 -15.04
CA ILE A 13 -9.86 -7.51 -14.53
C ILE A 13 -9.66 -7.34 -13.02
N LEU A 14 -9.35 -6.13 -12.55
CA LEU A 14 -9.11 -5.89 -11.13
C LEU A 14 -10.35 -6.17 -10.26
N GLU A 15 -11.54 -5.81 -10.74
CA GLU A 15 -12.80 -6.07 -10.05
C GLU A 15 -13.09 -7.58 -9.97
N ARG A 16 -12.87 -8.32 -11.06
CA ARG A 16 -12.99 -9.78 -11.05
C ARG A 16 -12.04 -10.41 -10.04
N GLN A 17 -10.77 -10.00 -10.04
CA GLN A 17 -9.77 -10.51 -9.11
C GLN A 17 -10.10 -10.18 -7.64
N PHE A 18 -10.63 -8.99 -7.39
CA PHE A 18 -11.06 -8.58 -6.06
C PHE A 18 -12.32 -9.33 -5.61
N ASN A 19 -13.31 -9.49 -6.49
CA ASN A 19 -14.53 -10.21 -6.17
C ASN A 19 -14.30 -11.69 -5.90
N ARG A 20 -13.32 -12.31 -6.57
CA ARG A 20 -12.91 -13.69 -6.30
C ARG A 20 -12.08 -13.84 -5.02
N GLY A 21 -11.25 -12.83 -4.70
CA GLY A 21 -10.34 -12.89 -3.56
C GLY A 21 -10.89 -12.35 -2.24
N LYS A 22 -11.91 -11.49 -2.28
CA LYS A 22 -12.50 -10.89 -1.07
C LYS A 22 -13.16 -11.96 -0.21
N GLY A 23 -13.00 -11.84 1.11
CA GLY A 23 -13.49 -12.83 2.07
C GLY A 23 -12.52 -13.99 2.34
N GLU A 24 -11.55 -14.22 1.45
CA GLU A 24 -10.48 -15.19 1.70
C GLU A 24 -9.30 -14.55 2.43
N SER A 25 -8.84 -15.20 3.49
CA SER A 25 -7.66 -14.77 4.24
C SER A 25 -6.38 -15.09 3.47
N ARG A 26 -5.71 -14.04 2.97
CA ARG A 26 -4.34 -14.15 2.42
C ARG A 26 -3.37 -14.76 3.42
N HIS A 27 -3.54 -14.45 4.71
CA HIS A 27 -2.64 -14.93 5.76
C HIS A 27 -2.78 -16.44 5.95
N GLU A 28 -4.01 -16.96 6.00
CA GLU A 28 -4.27 -18.39 6.08
C GLU A 28 -3.74 -19.14 4.86
N LYS A 29 -3.92 -18.60 3.64
CA LYS A 29 -3.33 -19.21 2.43
C LYS A 29 -1.82 -19.28 2.48
N LYS A 30 -1.16 -18.27 3.07
CA LYS A 30 0.29 -18.31 3.28
C LYS A 30 0.71 -19.37 4.31
N GLN A 31 -0.02 -19.47 5.42
CA GLN A 31 0.25 -20.48 6.44
C GLN A 31 0.07 -21.91 5.90
N LYS A 32 -0.96 -22.12 5.06
CA LYS A 32 -1.26 -23.40 4.40
C LYS A 32 -0.35 -23.70 3.20
N GLY A 33 0.57 -22.80 2.84
CA GLY A 33 1.44 -22.96 1.66
C GLY A 33 0.73 -22.84 0.30
N THR A 34 -0.54 -22.46 0.26
CA THR A 34 -1.36 -22.39 -0.96
C THR A 34 -1.40 -20.99 -1.58
N PHE A 35 -0.69 -20.02 -0.99
CA PHE A 35 -0.59 -18.66 -1.52
C PHE A 35 0.39 -18.58 -2.71
N SER A 36 -0.12 -18.20 -3.87
CA SER A 36 0.69 -17.78 -5.02
C SER A 36 0.61 -16.26 -5.22
N ALA A 37 1.74 -15.61 -5.48
CA ALA A 37 1.76 -14.18 -5.81
C ALA A 37 1.10 -13.88 -7.16
N GLN A 38 1.21 -14.85 -8.09
CA GLN A 38 0.59 -14.90 -9.41
C GLN A 38 -0.86 -15.41 -9.36
N SER A 39 -1.44 -15.63 -8.17
CA SER A 39 -2.87 -15.93 -8.08
C SER A 39 -3.72 -14.81 -8.67
N ASP A 40 -4.84 -15.16 -9.29
CA ASP A 40 -5.83 -14.24 -9.84
C ASP A 40 -6.67 -13.54 -8.74
N PHE A 41 -6.17 -13.44 -7.51
CA PHE A 41 -6.91 -12.91 -6.37
C PHE A 41 -6.31 -11.61 -5.82
N ILE A 42 -7.22 -10.69 -5.47
CA ILE A 42 -6.93 -9.53 -4.63
C ILE A 42 -7.77 -9.66 -3.35
N HIS A 43 -7.12 -9.97 -2.24
CA HIS A 43 -7.80 -10.24 -0.96
C HIS A 43 -8.22 -8.99 -0.16
N ALA A 44 -7.61 -7.84 -0.46
CA ALA A 44 -7.77 -6.64 0.36
C ALA A 44 -8.27 -5.46 -0.47
N LYS A 45 -9.31 -4.79 0.04
CA LYS A 45 -9.92 -3.60 -0.59
C LYS A 45 -8.89 -2.51 -0.87
N ASN A 46 -8.03 -2.20 0.10
CA ASN A 46 -6.98 -1.19 -0.08
C ASN A 46 -6.00 -1.53 -1.20
N THR A 47 -5.70 -2.83 -1.41
CA THR A 47 -4.85 -3.27 -2.54
C THR A 47 -5.57 -3.05 -3.86
N PHE A 48 -6.86 -3.43 -3.94
CA PHE A 48 -7.70 -3.19 -5.11
C PHE A 48 -7.76 -1.70 -5.47
N GLU A 49 -8.07 -0.84 -4.49
CA GLU A 49 -8.14 0.61 -4.70
C GLU A 49 -6.79 1.20 -5.15
N THR A 50 -5.69 0.75 -4.53
CA THR A 50 -4.35 1.17 -4.93
C THR A 50 -4.07 0.78 -6.38
N TYR A 51 -4.34 -0.48 -6.75
CA TYR A 51 -4.09 -0.97 -8.10
C TYR A 51 -4.98 -0.26 -9.12
N ARG A 52 -6.26 -0.04 -8.81
CA ARG A 52 -7.19 0.72 -9.64
C ARG A 52 -6.69 2.14 -9.89
N GLN A 53 -6.20 2.82 -8.85
CA GLN A 53 -5.63 4.16 -8.97
C GLN A 53 -4.38 4.18 -9.86
N GLN A 54 -3.43 3.27 -9.63
CA GLN A 54 -2.20 3.21 -10.44
C GLN A 54 -2.51 2.92 -11.91
N SER A 55 -3.47 2.03 -12.14
CA SER A 55 -3.87 1.58 -13.48
C SER A 55 -4.64 2.64 -14.26
N LYS A 56 -5.43 3.49 -13.58
CA LYS A 56 -6.09 4.63 -14.21
C LYS A 56 -5.08 5.58 -14.86
N ALA A 57 -3.99 5.87 -14.14
CA ALA A 57 -2.93 6.74 -14.65
C ALA A 57 -2.18 6.09 -15.83
N PHE A 58 -1.96 4.78 -15.77
CA PHE A 58 -1.36 4.03 -16.87
C PHE A 58 -2.26 4.00 -18.12
N ALA A 59 -3.55 3.68 -17.97
CA ALA A 59 -4.50 3.62 -19.09
C ALA A 59 -4.63 4.98 -19.81
N LYS A 60 -4.50 6.09 -19.07
CA LYS A 60 -4.41 7.42 -19.66
C LYS A 60 -3.16 7.55 -20.55
N TYR A 61 -1.99 7.22 -20.02
CA TYR A 61 -0.72 7.24 -20.76
C TYR A 61 -0.75 6.34 -22.01
N ALA A 62 -1.22 5.10 -21.88
CA ALA A 62 -1.29 4.15 -22.98
C ALA A 62 -2.13 4.69 -24.16
N ARG A 63 -3.25 5.35 -23.87
CA ARG A 63 -4.11 5.94 -24.91
C ARG A 63 -3.54 7.21 -25.53
N GLU A 64 -3.06 8.13 -24.69
CA GLU A 64 -2.67 9.48 -25.13
C GLU A 64 -1.29 9.50 -25.76
N THR A 65 -0.37 8.69 -25.25
CA THR A 65 1.04 8.68 -25.69
C THR A 65 1.34 7.56 -26.67
N LEU A 66 0.77 6.37 -26.47
CA LEU A 66 1.06 5.19 -27.30
C LEU A 66 -0.06 4.84 -28.29
N GLY A 67 -1.21 5.52 -28.22
CA GLY A 67 -2.37 5.22 -29.07
C GLY A 67 -3.05 3.88 -28.79
N ILE A 68 -2.65 3.16 -27.73
CA ILE A 68 -3.13 1.82 -27.39
C ILE A 68 -4.52 1.93 -26.75
N ARG A 69 -5.50 1.23 -27.35
CA ARG A 69 -6.90 1.28 -26.91
C ARG A 69 -7.41 -0.03 -26.30
N ARG A 70 -6.72 -1.15 -26.52
CA ARG A 70 -7.05 -2.48 -25.97
C ARG A 70 -5.86 -3.05 -25.21
N LEU A 71 -6.13 -3.90 -24.23
CA LEU A 71 -5.06 -4.57 -23.48
C LEU A 71 -4.32 -5.60 -24.35
N ASN A 72 -4.97 -6.23 -25.33
CA ASN A 72 -4.34 -7.18 -26.25
C ASN A 72 -3.27 -6.53 -27.14
N ASP A 73 -3.39 -5.23 -27.41
CA ASP A 73 -2.41 -4.50 -28.22
C ASP A 73 -1.20 -4.06 -27.38
N LEU A 74 -1.27 -4.22 -26.05
CA LEU A 74 -0.25 -3.77 -25.12
C LEU A 74 0.90 -4.77 -25.02
N LYS A 75 2.13 -4.31 -25.29
CA LYS A 75 3.34 -5.11 -25.10
C LYS A 75 3.97 -4.81 -23.73
N LEU A 76 4.75 -5.76 -23.21
CA LEU A 76 5.53 -5.54 -21.98
C LEU A 76 6.55 -4.39 -22.13
N THR A 77 7.02 -4.14 -23.35
CA THR A 77 7.88 -3.01 -23.69
C THR A 77 7.20 -1.67 -23.43
N ASP A 78 5.93 -1.55 -23.78
CA ASP A 78 5.11 -0.34 -23.62
C ASP A 78 4.88 0.00 -22.15
N VAL A 79 4.72 -1.04 -21.32
CA VAL A 79 4.63 -0.90 -19.87
C VAL A 79 5.93 -0.34 -19.29
N GLY A 80 7.08 -0.84 -19.74
CA GLY A 80 8.38 -0.32 -19.33
C GLY A 80 8.60 1.14 -19.72
N LEU A 81 8.21 1.54 -20.94
CA LEU A 81 8.25 2.94 -21.38
C LEU A 81 7.42 3.85 -20.47
N SER A 82 6.25 3.39 -20.03
CA SER A 82 5.43 4.16 -19.09
C SER A 82 6.16 4.43 -17.77
N PHE A 83 6.96 3.47 -17.27
CA PHE A 83 7.70 3.65 -16.03
C PHE A 83 8.93 4.54 -16.18
N GLU A 84 9.59 4.49 -17.33
CA GLU A 84 10.64 5.43 -17.69
C GLU A 84 10.10 6.86 -17.76
N TYR A 85 8.99 7.08 -18.45
CA TYR A 85 8.29 8.36 -18.48
C TYR A 85 7.95 8.84 -17.07
N ARG A 86 7.34 7.98 -16.23
CA ARG A 86 6.99 8.34 -14.84
C ARG A 86 8.21 8.66 -13.98
N LYS A 87 9.35 8.00 -14.20
CA LYS A 87 10.62 8.33 -13.55
C LYS A 87 11.07 9.74 -13.98
N GLY A 88 11.00 10.07 -15.27
CA GLY A 88 11.26 11.42 -15.78
C GLY A 88 10.34 12.49 -15.17
N CYS A 89 9.09 12.16 -14.86
CA CYS A 89 8.16 13.03 -14.15
C CYS A 89 8.42 13.14 -12.62
N GLY A 90 9.45 12.49 -12.08
CA GLY A 90 9.81 12.57 -10.66
C GLY A 90 9.04 11.62 -9.73
N ASP A 91 8.43 10.54 -10.23
CA ASP A 91 7.82 9.53 -9.35
C ASP A 91 8.89 8.85 -8.48
N SER A 92 8.63 8.76 -7.17
CA SER A 92 9.55 8.10 -6.23
C SER A 92 9.78 6.62 -6.57
N PRO A 93 10.92 6.01 -6.17
CA PRO A 93 11.14 4.57 -6.32
C PRO A 93 10.02 3.71 -5.75
N SER A 94 9.41 4.14 -4.62
CA SER A 94 8.29 3.43 -4.01
C SER A 94 7.01 3.50 -4.85
N THR A 95 6.79 4.62 -5.55
CA THR A 95 5.65 4.81 -6.44
C THR A 95 5.81 3.96 -7.69
N LEU A 96 6.99 3.97 -8.31
CA LEU A 96 7.29 3.15 -9.49
C LEU A 96 7.11 1.65 -9.20
N LYS A 97 7.64 1.14 -8.07
CA LYS A 97 7.43 -0.25 -7.66
C LYS A 97 5.96 -0.60 -7.47
N LYS A 98 5.15 0.32 -6.91
CA LYS A 98 3.70 0.13 -6.75
C LYS A 98 2.98 0.05 -8.09
N ARG A 99 3.35 0.90 -9.06
CA ARG A 99 2.82 0.86 -10.43
C ARG A 99 3.19 -0.44 -11.14
N ALA A 100 4.45 -0.85 -11.06
CA ALA A 100 4.92 -2.11 -11.62
C ALA A 100 4.18 -3.32 -11.04
N ALA A 101 3.97 -3.35 -9.72
CA ALA A 101 3.20 -4.43 -9.08
C ALA A 101 1.73 -4.47 -9.53
N ALA A 102 1.10 -3.31 -9.77
CA ALA A 102 -0.26 -3.24 -10.27
C ALA A 102 -0.34 -3.78 -11.72
N MET A 103 0.57 -3.35 -12.61
CA MET A 103 0.60 -3.83 -13.99
C MET A 103 0.94 -5.32 -14.09
N ALA A 104 1.89 -5.79 -13.29
CA ALA A 104 2.21 -7.21 -13.19
C ALA A 104 1.00 -8.05 -12.78
N LYS A 105 0.17 -7.53 -11.84
CA LYS A 105 -1.06 -8.21 -11.43
C LYS A 105 -2.13 -8.25 -12.53
N ILE A 106 -2.23 -7.20 -13.35
CA ILE A 106 -3.18 -7.14 -14.47
C ILE A 106 -2.77 -8.10 -15.59
N LEU A 107 -1.48 -8.09 -15.92
CA LEU A 107 -0.91 -8.87 -17.02
C LEU A 107 -0.53 -10.30 -16.62
N GLN A 108 -0.77 -10.68 -15.36
CA GLN A 108 -0.43 -11.98 -14.79
C GLN A 108 1.03 -12.39 -15.03
N CYS A 109 1.95 -11.43 -14.91
CA CYS A 109 3.39 -11.61 -15.06
C CYS A 109 4.13 -11.17 -13.79
N SER A 110 5.46 -11.30 -13.77
CA SER A 110 6.29 -10.72 -12.73
C SER A 110 6.61 -9.25 -13.04
N SER A 111 6.71 -8.42 -12.00
CA SER A 111 7.19 -7.03 -12.15
C SER A 111 8.64 -6.94 -12.66
N THR A 112 9.38 -8.06 -12.64
CA THR A 112 10.73 -8.15 -13.20
C THR A 112 10.76 -8.41 -14.70
N ASP A 113 9.63 -8.83 -15.28
CA ASP A 113 9.51 -9.16 -16.70
C ASP A 113 9.45 -7.89 -17.56
N PHE A 114 9.15 -6.75 -16.94
CA PHE A 114 9.36 -5.46 -17.56
C PHE A 114 10.86 -5.19 -17.70
N TRP A 115 11.27 -4.74 -18.88
CA TRP A 115 12.66 -4.34 -19.15
C TRP A 115 13.11 -3.20 -18.23
N PHE A 116 12.19 -2.32 -17.86
CA PHE A 116 12.46 -1.22 -16.94
C PHE A 116 12.70 -1.72 -15.51
N LYS A 117 13.91 -1.48 -14.99
CA LYS A 117 14.25 -1.78 -13.60
C LYS A 117 13.96 -0.58 -12.71
N CYS A 118 12.99 -0.74 -11.81
CA CYS A 118 12.65 0.30 -10.84
C CYS A 118 13.88 0.64 -9.98
N PRO A 119 14.14 1.94 -9.74
CA PRO A 119 15.28 2.35 -8.93
C PRO A 119 15.20 1.76 -7.51
N ILE A 120 16.37 1.58 -6.91
CA ILE A 120 16.48 1.11 -5.53
C ILE A 120 15.96 2.23 -4.61
N ARG A 121 15.18 1.84 -3.61
CA ARG A 121 14.75 2.74 -2.55
C ARG A 121 15.83 2.74 -1.47
N LYS A 122 16.43 3.88 -1.19
CA LYS A 122 17.33 4.04 -0.05
C LYS A 122 16.57 4.59 1.16
N SER A 123 17.06 4.27 2.36
CA SER A 123 16.45 4.74 3.61
C SER A 123 16.68 6.24 3.84
N GLU A 124 17.82 6.76 3.38
CA GLU A 124 18.19 8.19 3.44
C GLU A 124 17.23 9.09 2.67
N ASP A 125 16.63 8.61 1.58
CA ASP A 125 15.69 9.38 0.75
C ASP A 125 14.27 9.50 1.36
N ILE A 126 14.02 8.87 2.51
CA ILE A 126 12.70 8.87 3.14
C ILE A 126 12.48 10.18 3.91
N LYS A 127 11.70 11.09 3.34
CA LYS A 127 11.41 12.40 3.95
C LYS A 127 10.28 12.36 4.99
N ARG A 128 9.27 11.50 4.79
CA ARG A 128 8.07 11.45 5.66
C ARG A 128 8.43 10.93 7.05
N SER A 129 7.85 11.54 8.08
CA SER A 129 8.04 11.16 9.49
C SER A 129 9.49 11.31 9.99
N ARG A 130 10.32 12.07 9.26
CA ARG A 130 11.67 12.48 9.66
C ARG A 130 11.76 13.99 9.90
N TYR A 131 10.96 14.75 9.17
CA TYR A 131 10.86 16.20 9.27
C TYR A 131 9.38 16.59 9.23
N LYS A 132 9.07 17.79 9.75
CA LYS A 132 7.72 18.35 9.65
C LYS A 132 7.32 18.50 8.19
N ILE A 133 6.15 17.98 7.83
CA ILE A 133 5.57 18.13 6.50
C ILE A 133 4.19 18.77 6.58
N LYS A 134 3.71 19.34 5.47
CA LYS A 134 2.37 19.99 5.38
C LYS A 134 1.18 19.15 5.86
N MET A 135 1.33 17.83 5.88
CA MET A 135 0.27 16.93 6.36
C MET A 135 0.18 16.91 7.89
N ASP A 136 1.29 17.19 8.57
CA ASP A 136 1.35 17.19 10.04
C ASP A 136 0.57 18.38 10.61
N ASP A 137 0.40 19.46 9.83
CA ASP A 137 -0.44 20.61 10.17
C ASP A 137 -1.94 20.27 10.32
N ARG A 138 -2.36 19.04 9.99
CA ARG A 138 -3.72 18.54 10.25
C ARG A 138 -3.93 18.05 11.68
N LEU A 139 -2.86 17.92 12.45
CA LEU A 139 -2.92 17.56 13.86
C LEU A 139 -3.03 18.83 14.68
N ASP A 140 -4.12 18.94 15.44
CA ASP A 140 -4.29 19.99 16.44
C ASP A 140 -3.58 19.49 17.71
N GLU A 141 -2.34 19.95 17.92
CA GLU A 141 -1.46 19.41 18.97
C GLU A 141 -2.05 19.58 20.38
N GLU A 142 -2.81 20.65 20.61
CA GLU A 142 -3.48 20.91 21.88
C GLU A 142 -4.69 19.98 22.07
N LYS A 143 -5.60 19.93 21.09
CA LYS A 143 -6.81 19.10 21.22
C LYS A 143 -6.54 17.60 21.17
N GLN A 144 -5.42 17.20 20.58
CA GLN A 144 -5.08 15.79 20.36
C GLN A 144 -3.86 15.35 21.19
N ALA A 145 -3.49 16.12 22.22
CA ALA A 145 -2.31 15.90 23.04
C ALA A 145 -2.21 14.47 23.59
N ASP A 146 -3.29 13.92 24.14
CA ASP A 146 -3.32 12.57 24.72
C ASP A 146 -3.09 11.48 23.67
N ILE A 147 -3.75 11.60 22.51
CA ILE A 147 -3.61 10.64 21.40
C ILE A 147 -2.18 10.71 20.86
N ILE A 148 -1.61 11.91 20.74
CA ILE A 148 -0.23 12.11 20.30
C ILE A 148 0.74 11.52 21.33
N ALA A 149 0.50 11.73 22.63
CA ALA A 149 1.32 11.18 23.70
C ALA A 149 1.33 9.65 23.68
N ILE A 150 0.15 9.01 23.56
CA ILE A 150 0.04 7.55 23.44
C ILE A 150 0.72 7.07 22.15
N ALA A 151 0.46 7.73 21.01
CA ALA A 151 1.04 7.35 19.72
C ALA A 151 2.56 7.41 19.73
N LYS A 152 3.14 8.46 20.32
CA LYS A 152 4.59 8.59 20.53
C LYS A 152 5.05 7.50 21.48
N GLY A 153 4.46 7.41 22.68
CA GLY A 153 4.83 6.50 23.77
C GLY A 153 4.84 5.02 23.41
N THR A 154 4.01 4.61 22.45
CA THR A 154 3.81 3.20 22.08
C THR A 154 4.29 2.85 20.67
N GLY A 155 4.44 3.84 19.78
CA GLY A 155 4.73 3.61 18.35
C GLY A 155 3.60 2.89 17.60
N MET A 156 2.37 2.91 18.12
CA MET A 156 1.22 2.26 17.50
C MET A 156 0.89 2.88 16.13
N ARG A 157 0.43 2.03 15.20
CA ARG A 157 -0.10 2.51 13.92
C ARG A 157 -1.44 3.21 14.15
N ARG A 158 -1.76 4.19 13.30
CA ARG A 158 -3.06 4.89 13.34
C ARG A 158 -4.28 3.95 13.44
N VAL A 159 -4.29 2.85 12.69
CA VAL A 159 -5.41 1.88 12.72
C VAL A 159 -5.46 1.09 14.03
N GLU A 160 -4.32 0.89 14.68
CA GLU A 160 -4.24 0.22 15.98
C GLU A 160 -4.76 1.18 17.06
N LEU A 161 -4.34 2.46 17.01
CA LEU A 161 -4.85 3.52 17.91
C LEU A 161 -6.36 3.72 17.78
N GLN A 162 -6.91 3.68 16.57
CA GLN A 162 -8.37 3.80 16.34
C GLN A 162 -9.19 2.64 16.94
N ARG A 163 -8.55 1.51 17.21
CA ARG A 163 -9.18 0.31 17.78
C ARG A 163 -8.83 0.10 19.24
N LEU A 164 -7.95 0.94 19.79
CA LEU A 164 -7.51 0.85 21.17
C LEU A 164 -8.71 1.05 22.10
N LYS A 165 -8.84 0.14 23.06
CA LYS A 165 -9.87 0.23 24.09
C LYS A 165 -9.26 0.42 25.48
N PRO A 166 -10.00 1.03 26.43
CA PRO A 166 -9.51 1.23 27.79
C PRO A 166 -9.09 -0.06 28.49
N GLU A 167 -9.78 -1.18 28.21
CA GLU A 167 -9.49 -2.47 28.85
C GLU A 167 -8.14 -3.06 28.44
N GLN A 168 -7.52 -2.51 27.39
CA GLN A 168 -6.20 -2.92 26.93
C GLN A 168 -5.07 -2.21 27.69
N LEU A 169 -5.39 -1.27 28.59
CA LEU A 169 -4.40 -0.63 29.46
C LEU A 169 -4.15 -1.51 30.68
N ASP A 170 -2.89 -1.92 30.83
CA ASP A 170 -2.45 -2.76 31.94
C ASP A 170 -1.32 -2.05 32.71
N LEU A 171 -1.47 -1.91 34.01
CA LEU A 171 -0.51 -1.24 34.90
C LEU A 171 0.22 -2.29 35.73
N ARG A 172 1.52 -2.46 35.47
CA ARG A 172 2.39 -3.41 36.17
C ARG A 172 3.56 -2.69 36.80
N ASN A 173 3.70 -2.78 38.13
CA ASN A 173 4.83 -2.21 38.88
C ASN A 173 5.11 -0.72 38.54
N GLY A 174 4.05 0.09 38.35
CA GLY A 174 4.17 1.52 38.02
C GLY A 174 4.47 1.83 36.53
N GLN A 175 4.57 0.81 35.67
CA GLN A 175 4.71 0.93 34.22
C GLN A 175 3.41 0.56 33.51
N ALA A 176 2.99 1.40 32.56
CA ALA A 176 1.83 1.14 31.71
C ALA A 176 2.19 0.32 30.48
N TYR A 177 1.32 -0.61 30.13
CA TYR A 177 1.40 -1.46 28.94
C TYR A 177 0.08 -1.40 28.18
N ILE A 178 0.16 -1.50 26.86
CA ILE A 178 -1.00 -1.80 26.02
C ILE A 178 -0.92 -3.27 25.63
N VAL A 179 -1.90 -4.06 26.06
CA VAL A 179 -2.02 -5.50 25.79
C VAL A 179 -2.95 -5.78 24.61
N ASP A 180 -2.87 -6.99 24.07
CA ASP A 180 -3.75 -7.47 23.00
C ASP A 180 -3.82 -6.58 21.75
N VAL A 181 -2.69 -5.95 21.38
CA VAL A 181 -2.64 -5.11 20.19
C VAL A 181 -2.56 -5.98 18.95
N HIS A 182 -3.68 -6.07 18.23
CA HIS A 182 -3.78 -6.73 16.93
C HIS A 182 -3.04 -5.92 15.85
N GLY A 183 -1.81 -6.34 15.58
CA GLY A 183 -0.95 -5.74 14.57
C GLY A 183 -1.12 -6.29 13.17
N LYS A 184 -0.20 -5.87 12.30
CA LYS A 184 -0.10 -6.40 10.94
C LYS A 184 0.14 -7.92 10.97
N ASN A 185 -0.47 -8.64 10.01
CA ASN A 185 -0.38 -10.10 9.88
C ASN A 185 -0.91 -10.88 11.10
N SER A 186 -1.94 -10.34 11.76
CA SER A 186 -2.56 -10.98 12.93
C SER A 186 -1.62 -11.23 14.12
N LEU A 187 -0.47 -10.54 14.15
CA LEU A 187 0.46 -10.59 15.28
C LEU A 187 -0.13 -9.81 16.44
N ILE A 188 -0.40 -10.51 17.54
CA ILE A 188 -0.80 -9.92 18.81
C ILE A 188 0.47 -9.57 19.58
N ARG A 189 0.53 -8.38 20.15
CA ARG A 189 1.68 -7.94 20.94
C ARG A 189 1.25 -7.09 22.13
N MET A 190 2.04 -7.20 23.18
CA MET A 190 2.06 -6.26 24.29
C MET A 190 3.17 -5.23 24.06
N MET A 191 2.94 -3.97 24.39
CA MET A 191 3.98 -2.93 24.33
C MET A 191 3.96 -2.02 25.54
N PRO A 192 5.12 -1.59 26.05
CA PRO A 192 5.18 -0.58 27.10
C PRO A 192 4.77 0.79 26.55
N VAL A 193 4.17 1.62 27.41
CA VAL A 193 3.96 3.05 27.17
C VAL A 193 5.16 3.79 27.73
N LEU A 194 6.07 4.23 26.86
CA LEU A 194 7.26 4.94 27.28
C LEU A 194 6.92 6.37 27.72
N LYS A 195 7.46 6.79 28.87
CA LYS A 195 7.38 8.18 29.35
C LYS A 195 8.51 9.00 28.70
N ASN A 196 8.24 10.27 28.39
CA ASN A 196 9.25 11.26 27.93
C ASN A 196 10.01 10.88 26.65
N ILE A 197 9.31 10.52 25.57
CA ILE A 197 9.98 10.35 24.27
C ILE A 197 10.32 11.73 23.69
N THR A 198 11.56 12.16 23.90
CA THR A 198 12.16 13.26 23.15
C THR A 198 12.43 12.78 21.73
N THR A 199 11.74 13.35 20.75
CA THR A 199 11.97 13.04 19.34
C THR A 199 13.23 13.79 18.91
N ARG A 200 14.17 13.11 18.24
CA ARG A 200 15.33 13.76 17.59
C ARG A 200 14.88 14.63 16.43
#